data_AF-A0A1I2PJ27-F1
#
_entry.id   AF-A0A1I2PJ27-F1
#
_cell.length_a   1.000
_cell.length_b   1.000
_cell.length_c   1.000
_cell.angle_alpha   90.00
_cell.angle_beta   90.00
_cell.angle_gamma   90.00
#
_symmetry.space_group_name_H-M   'P 1'
#
loop_
_entity.id
_entity.type
_entity.pdbx_description
1 polymer ?
#
loop_
_entity_poly.entity_id
_entity_poly.type
_entity_poly.pdbx_seq_one_letter_code
_entity_poly.pdbx_strand_id
1 'polypeptide(L)'
;MDFAAWTRTLFDRGLRVVPPSHPAPVRLWALLPAGGLLHFRCHGTTVDLERYAEGDFLFADPAGRCDCGCGQHLPAPQAPPRLVLRKDARPVGGVRYDGAAERGWRGYKAGLLSVDAAAEVFDRLLADLVPHLTAGAGGFTGTPAVRRSAVRSSAVRSSAPVRAGGHRAPAVGHPV
;
A
#
# COMPACT_ATOMS: atom_id res chain seq x y z
N MET A 1 -17.62 11.07 1.69
CA MET A 1 -18.13 9.69 1.90
C MET A 1 -17.44 9.10 3.12
N ASP A 2 -18.19 8.44 4.01
CA ASP A 2 -17.58 7.65 5.09
C ASP A 2 -17.17 6.25 4.60
N PHE A 3 -16.45 5.51 5.44
CA PHE A 3 -15.95 4.19 5.07
C PHE A 3 -17.05 3.17 4.79
N ALA A 4 -18.16 3.22 5.54
CA ALA A 4 -19.26 2.28 5.36
C ALA A 4 -20.02 2.55 4.04
N ALA A 5 -20.18 3.82 3.66
CA ALA A 5 -20.72 4.19 2.36
C ALA A 5 -19.78 3.72 1.24
N TRP A 6 -18.46 3.86 1.39
CA TRP A 6 -17.52 3.35 0.40
C TRP A 6 -17.52 1.82 0.28
N THR A 7 -17.59 1.08 1.40
CA THR A 7 -17.68 -0.38 1.33
C THR A 7 -18.98 -0.85 0.67
N ARG A 8 -20.09 -0.10 0.83
CA ARG A 8 -21.34 -0.35 0.10
C ARG A 8 -21.18 -0.15 -1.41
N THR A 9 -20.56 0.94 -1.85
CA THR A 9 -20.34 1.15 -3.29
C THR A 9 -19.43 0.08 -3.90
N LEU A 10 -18.45 -0.43 -3.15
CA LEU A 10 -17.64 -1.58 -3.57
C LEU A 10 -18.47 -2.86 -3.64
N PHE A 11 -19.35 -3.10 -2.68
CA PHE A 11 -20.28 -4.23 -2.70
C PHE A 11 -21.20 -4.20 -3.92
N ASP A 12 -21.76 -3.04 -4.26
CA ASP A 12 -22.59 -2.85 -5.45
C ASP A 12 -21.82 -3.11 -6.76
N ARG A 13 -20.49 -3.01 -6.72
CA ARG A 13 -19.56 -3.35 -7.82
C ARG A 13 -19.08 -4.82 -7.78
N GLY A 14 -19.63 -5.63 -6.88
CA GLY A 14 -19.27 -7.05 -6.69
C GLY A 14 -18.05 -7.30 -5.81
N LEU A 15 -17.43 -6.27 -5.24
CA LEU A 15 -16.27 -6.40 -4.35
C LEU A 15 -16.75 -6.56 -2.90
N ARG A 16 -16.45 -7.71 -2.28
CA ARG A 16 -16.82 -7.94 -0.87
C ARG A 16 -15.69 -7.52 0.06
N VAL A 17 -15.86 -6.40 0.75
CA VAL A 17 -14.91 -5.91 1.75
C VAL A 17 -14.95 -6.79 3.00
N VAL A 18 -13.77 -7.17 3.53
CA VAL A 18 -13.63 -8.09 4.66
C VAL A 18 -12.71 -7.54 5.76
N PRO A 19 -12.87 -7.98 7.02
CA PRO A 19 -11.89 -7.69 8.07
C PRO A 19 -10.51 -8.27 7.70
N PRO A 20 -9.40 -7.58 8.05
CA PRO A 20 -9.31 -6.40 8.93
C PRO A 20 -9.21 -5.05 8.18
N SER A 21 -10.19 -4.71 7.33
CA SER A 21 -10.27 -3.38 6.69
C SER A 21 -10.54 -2.25 7.73
N HIS A 22 -9.92 -1.08 7.54
CA HIS A 22 -9.99 0.06 8.48
C HIS A 22 -9.85 1.42 7.76
N PRO A 23 -10.53 2.50 8.20
CA PRO A 23 -10.52 3.79 7.53
C PRO A 23 -9.32 4.71 7.79
N ALA A 24 -8.54 4.48 8.86
CA ALA A 24 -7.41 5.36 9.21
C ALA A 24 -6.27 4.60 9.92
N PRO A 25 -5.06 4.51 9.33
CA PRO A 25 -4.80 4.72 7.91
C PRO A 25 -5.69 3.80 7.07
N VAL A 26 -6.09 4.27 5.88
CA VAL A 26 -6.97 3.48 5.01
C VAL A 26 -6.26 2.18 4.61
N ARG A 27 -6.88 1.06 4.99
CA ARG A 27 -6.51 -0.29 4.58
C ARG A 27 -7.78 -1.04 4.21
N LEU A 28 -7.79 -1.68 3.05
CA LEU A 28 -8.96 -2.37 2.56
C LEU A 28 -8.58 -3.73 1.98
N TRP A 29 -9.29 -4.75 2.41
CA TRP A 29 -9.25 -6.11 1.89
C TRP A 29 -10.57 -6.38 1.20
N ALA A 30 -10.55 -6.73 -0.08
CA ALA A 30 -11.76 -7.00 -0.84
C ALA A 30 -11.63 -8.28 -1.67
N LEU A 31 -12.60 -9.18 -1.53
CA LEU A 31 -12.72 -10.36 -2.38
C LEU A 31 -13.26 -9.95 -3.75
N LEU A 32 -12.66 -10.51 -4.80
CA LEU A 32 -13.11 -10.36 -6.18
C LEU A 32 -14.22 -11.38 -6.50
N PRO A 33 -15.20 -11.05 -7.37
CA PRO A 33 -16.24 -12.00 -7.78
C PRO A 33 -15.69 -13.29 -8.41
N ALA A 34 -14.61 -13.17 -9.18
CA ALA A 34 -13.96 -14.28 -9.87
C ALA A 34 -12.91 -15.02 -9.02
N GLY A 35 -12.91 -14.78 -7.70
CA GLY A 35 -11.91 -15.32 -6.78
C GLY A 35 -10.64 -14.47 -6.68
N GLY A 36 -9.88 -14.72 -5.62
CA GLY A 36 -8.74 -13.91 -5.23
C GLY A 36 -9.10 -12.72 -4.35
N LEU A 37 -8.08 -11.95 -3.98
CA LEU A 37 -8.15 -10.92 -2.97
C LEU A 37 -7.40 -9.68 -3.41
N LEU A 38 -8.00 -8.51 -3.22
CA LEU A 38 -7.34 -7.21 -3.28
C LEU A 38 -6.92 -6.75 -1.90
N HIS A 39 -5.72 -6.19 -1.81
CA HIS A 39 -5.20 -5.50 -0.64
C HIS A 39 -4.79 -4.08 -1.03
N PHE A 40 -5.58 -3.11 -0.59
CA PHE A 40 -5.32 -1.70 -0.77
C PHE A 40 -4.76 -1.12 0.53
N ARG A 41 -3.64 -0.40 0.46
CA ARG A 41 -2.96 0.13 1.64
C ARG A 41 -2.40 1.52 1.38
N CYS A 42 -2.75 2.45 2.26
CA CYS A 42 -2.15 3.78 2.31
C CYS A 42 -1.10 3.85 3.43
N HIS A 43 0.17 4.07 3.11
CA HIS A 43 1.26 4.12 4.11
C HIS A 43 2.39 5.05 3.66
N GLY A 44 2.95 5.81 4.59
CA GLY A 44 4.03 6.76 4.30
C GLY A 44 3.60 7.79 3.25
N THR A 45 4.25 7.76 2.08
CA THR A 45 3.94 8.58 0.91
C THR A 45 3.39 7.77 -0.26
N THR A 46 3.10 6.48 -0.08
CA THR A 46 2.71 5.57 -1.15
C THR A 46 1.36 4.93 -0.90
N VAL A 47 0.67 4.58 -1.98
CA VAL A 47 -0.55 3.78 -1.94
C VAL A 47 -0.35 2.55 -2.81
N ASP A 48 -0.53 1.37 -2.23
CA ASP A 48 -0.39 0.08 -2.91
C ASP A 48 -1.77 -0.54 -3.15
N LEU A 49 -1.97 -1.16 -4.31
CA LEU A 49 -3.05 -2.10 -4.56
C LEU A 49 -2.44 -3.41 -5.08
N GLU A 50 -2.54 -4.46 -4.28
CA GLU A 50 -2.00 -5.79 -4.56
C GLU A 50 -3.13 -6.80 -4.76
N ARG A 51 -2.93 -7.78 -5.64
CA ARG A 51 -3.81 -8.94 -5.82
C ARG A 51 -3.12 -10.21 -5.33
N TYR A 52 -3.84 -11.03 -4.57
CA TYR A 52 -3.43 -12.37 -4.15
C TYR A 52 -4.32 -13.44 -4.79
N ALA A 53 -3.75 -14.62 -5.03
CA ALA A 53 -4.52 -15.76 -5.51
C ALA A 53 -5.44 -16.30 -4.41
N GLU A 54 -6.49 -17.04 -4.78
CA GLU A 54 -7.43 -17.62 -3.80
C GLU A 54 -6.73 -18.57 -2.81
N GLY A 55 -5.74 -19.33 -3.28
CA GLY A 55 -4.95 -20.23 -2.44
C GLY A 55 -4.07 -19.51 -1.40
N ASP A 56 -3.83 -18.21 -1.53
CA ASP A 56 -2.89 -17.45 -0.70
C ASP A 56 -3.50 -16.92 0.60
N PHE A 57 -4.81 -17.02 0.80
CA PHE A 57 -5.47 -16.53 2.00
C PHE A 57 -6.47 -17.53 2.56
N LEU A 58 -6.87 -17.30 3.81
CA LEU A 58 -7.91 -18.03 4.50
C LEU A 58 -8.63 -17.11 5.48
N PHE A 59 -9.81 -17.53 5.92
CA PHE A 59 -10.48 -16.92 7.05
C PHE A 59 -10.14 -17.70 8.30
N ALA A 60 -9.54 -17.02 9.28
CA ALA A 60 -9.23 -17.59 10.57
C ALA A 60 -10.19 -17.01 11.61
N ASP A 61 -10.81 -17.89 12.39
CA ASP A 61 -11.45 -17.48 13.63
C ASP A 61 -10.35 -17.08 14.62
N PRO A 62 -10.36 -15.85 15.14
CA PRO A 62 -9.34 -15.43 16.09
C PRO A 62 -9.44 -16.31 17.34
N ALA A 63 -8.42 -17.10 17.65
CA ALA A 63 -8.44 -18.03 18.78
C ALA A 63 -8.84 -17.31 20.08
N GLY A 64 -10.02 -17.66 20.57
CA GLY A 64 -10.69 -17.01 21.69
C GLY A 64 -10.19 -17.47 23.02
N ARG A 65 -9.06 -16.91 23.49
CA ARG A 65 -8.83 -16.80 24.93
C ARG A 65 -7.88 -15.65 25.19
N CYS A 66 -8.38 -14.57 25.81
CA CYS A 66 -7.50 -13.68 26.55
C CYS A 66 -7.46 -14.15 28.00
N ASP A 67 -6.29 -14.51 28.50
CA ASP A 67 -6.09 -14.78 29.93
C ASP A 67 -6.14 -13.50 30.78
N CYS A 68 -6.29 -12.34 30.13
CA CYS A 68 -6.34 -11.02 30.77
C CYS A 68 -7.69 -10.66 31.43
N GLY A 69 -8.75 -11.45 31.22
CA GLY A 69 -10.04 -11.26 31.89
C GLY A 69 -10.79 -9.94 31.61
N CYS A 70 -10.33 -9.13 30.65
CA CYS A 70 -10.82 -7.75 30.48
C CYS A 70 -12.19 -7.60 29.80
N GLY A 71 -12.79 -8.69 29.31
CA GLY A 71 -14.08 -8.67 28.59
C GLY A 71 -14.09 -7.87 27.27
N GLN A 72 -13.02 -7.15 26.94
CA GLN A 72 -12.90 -6.32 25.73
C GLN A 72 -12.36 -7.09 24.53
N HIS A 73 -11.80 -8.28 24.76
CA HIS A 73 -11.44 -9.20 23.68
C HIS A 73 -12.60 -10.16 23.54
N LEU A 74 -13.44 -9.97 22.51
CA LEU A 74 -14.49 -10.94 22.18
C LEU A 74 -13.82 -12.31 22.00
N PRO A 75 -14.06 -13.29 22.89
CA PRO A 75 -13.52 -14.62 22.71
C PRO A 75 -14.20 -15.23 21.47
N ALA A 76 -13.46 -15.96 20.63
CA ALA A 76 -14.10 -16.94 19.76
C ALA A 76 -15.13 -17.74 20.57
N PRO A 77 -16.35 -17.92 20.05
CA PRO A 77 -16.76 -17.77 18.65
C PRO A 77 -17.42 -16.42 18.30
N GLN A 78 -17.36 -15.40 19.15
CA GLN A 78 -18.16 -14.17 18.99
C GLN A 78 -17.53 -13.14 18.06
N ALA A 79 -16.21 -13.24 17.80
CA ALA A 79 -15.52 -12.38 16.86
C ALA A 79 -15.67 -12.91 15.43
N PRO A 80 -15.97 -12.05 14.43
CA PRO A 80 -16.08 -12.49 13.05
C PRO A 80 -14.73 -13.01 12.53
N PRO A 81 -14.75 -14.03 11.64
CA PRO A 81 -13.54 -14.53 11.00
C PRO A 81 -12.76 -13.40 10.34
N ARG A 82 -11.44 -13.41 10.47
CA ARG A 82 -10.55 -12.41 9.88
C ARG A 82 -9.81 -13.02 8.72
N LEU A 83 -9.61 -12.23 7.67
CA LEU A 83 -8.76 -12.63 6.57
C LEU A 83 -7.29 -12.65 7.02
N VAL A 84 -6.61 -13.74 6.69
CA VAL A 84 -5.19 -13.95 6.96
C VAL A 84 -4.51 -14.42 5.68
N LEU A 85 -3.40 -13.80 5.32
CA LEU A 85 -2.52 -14.28 4.27
C LEU A 85 -1.71 -15.47 4.79
N ARG A 86 -1.54 -16.50 3.95
CA ARG A 86 -0.61 -17.59 4.23
C ARG A 86 0.82 -17.07 4.30
N LYS A 87 1.69 -17.78 5.02
CA LYS A 87 3.10 -17.41 5.22
C LYS A 87 3.84 -17.11 3.91
N ASP A 88 3.58 -17.91 2.88
CA ASP A 88 4.26 -17.83 1.59
C ASP A 88 3.45 -17.11 0.52
N ALA A 89 2.33 -16.49 0.90
CA ALA A 89 1.52 -15.68 0.00
C ALA A 89 2.37 -14.60 -0.66
N ARG A 90 2.21 -14.45 -1.98
CA ARG A 90 2.84 -13.37 -2.75
C ARG A 90 1.79 -12.72 -3.65
N PRO A 91 1.84 -11.40 -3.85
CA PRO A 91 0.98 -10.79 -4.84
C PRO A 91 1.22 -11.40 -6.22
N VAL A 92 0.16 -11.84 -6.88
CA VAL A 92 0.18 -12.25 -8.30
C VAL A 92 0.17 -11.06 -9.25
N GLY A 93 -0.12 -9.87 -8.73
CA GLY A 93 -0.03 -8.60 -9.43
C GLY A 93 -0.19 -7.43 -8.46
N GLY A 94 0.23 -6.25 -8.86
CA GLY A 94 0.05 -5.06 -8.05
C GLY A 94 0.49 -3.79 -8.75
N VAL A 95 -0.07 -2.68 -8.29
CA VAL A 95 0.24 -1.32 -8.77
C VAL A 95 0.49 -0.41 -7.58
N ARG A 96 1.38 0.57 -7.77
CA ARG A 96 1.81 1.51 -6.74
C ARG A 96 1.60 2.94 -7.22
N TYR A 97 0.93 3.74 -6.41
CA TYR A 97 0.90 5.19 -6.55
C TYR A 97 2.00 5.81 -5.68
N ASP A 98 2.97 6.47 -6.31
CA ASP A 98 4.01 7.23 -5.62
C ASP A 98 3.56 8.67 -5.41
N GLY A 99 2.93 8.94 -4.27
CA GLY A 99 2.48 10.29 -3.94
C GLY A 99 3.61 11.29 -3.71
N ALA A 100 4.85 10.83 -3.43
CA ALA A 100 5.99 11.73 -3.35
C ALA A 100 6.34 12.29 -4.74
N ALA A 101 6.34 11.44 -5.76
CA ALA A 101 6.55 11.84 -7.15
C ALA A 101 5.36 12.63 -7.72
N GLU A 102 4.14 12.13 -7.52
CA GLU A 102 2.93 12.65 -8.18
C GLU A 102 2.35 13.91 -7.50
N ARG A 103 2.51 14.04 -6.17
CA ARG A 103 1.88 15.11 -5.37
C ARG A 103 2.84 15.79 -4.39
N GLY A 104 4.14 15.49 -4.45
CA GLY A 104 5.12 16.04 -3.50
C GLY A 104 4.82 15.64 -2.05
N TRP A 105 4.18 14.50 -1.82
CA TRP A 105 3.91 14.02 -0.48
C TRP A 105 5.21 13.78 0.30
N ARG A 106 5.17 14.08 1.60
CA ARG A 106 6.28 13.92 2.54
C ARG A 106 5.77 13.30 3.82
N GLY A 107 6.63 12.59 4.54
CA GLY A 107 6.28 11.94 5.80
C GLY A 107 5.22 10.86 5.62
N TYR A 108 4.08 11.01 6.30
CA TYR A 108 3.01 10.01 6.38
C TYR A 108 1.71 10.45 5.68
N LYS A 109 1.79 11.39 4.72
CA LYS A 109 0.62 11.97 4.05
C LYS A 109 -0.30 10.96 3.37
N ALA A 110 0.20 9.83 2.84
CA ALA A 110 -0.67 8.77 2.32
C ALA A 110 -1.49 8.13 3.46
N GLY A 111 -0.88 7.91 4.62
CA GLY A 111 -1.58 7.40 5.80
C GLY A 111 -2.63 8.35 6.39
N LEU A 112 -2.64 9.62 5.98
CA LEU A 112 -3.61 10.65 6.38
C LEU A 112 -4.70 10.91 5.34
N LEU A 113 -4.76 10.14 4.25
CA LEU A 113 -5.81 10.32 3.27
C LEU A 113 -7.18 10.16 3.93
N SER A 114 -8.09 11.07 3.60
CA SER A 114 -9.51 10.86 3.88
C SER A 114 -10.01 9.65 3.10
N VAL A 115 -11.15 9.09 3.54
CA VAL A 115 -11.80 7.99 2.83
C VAL A 115 -12.09 8.36 1.37
N ASP A 116 -12.58 9.58 1.12
CA ASP A 116 -12.86 10.07 -0.24
C ASP A 116 -11.58 10.08 -1.11
N ALA A 117 -10.51 10.67 -0.61
CA ALA A 117 -9.26 10.75 -1.37
C ALA A 117 -8.64 9.37 -1.60
N ALA A 118 -8.81 8.45 -0.65
CA ALA A 118 -8.36 7.07 -0.80
C ALA A 118 -9.22 6.29 -1.81
N ALA A 119 -10.53 6.53 -1.87
CA ALA A 119 -11.43 5.95 -2.86
C ALA A 119 -11.07 6.38 -4.29
N GLU A 120 -10.76 7.65 -4.50
CA GLU A 120 -10.28 8.15 -5.80
C GLU A 120 -8.98 7.46 -6.25
N VAL A 121 -8.01 7.30 -5.34
CA VAL A 121 -6.75 6.61 -5.64
C VAL A 121 -6.99 5.12 -5.87
N PHE A 122 -7.89 4.50 -5.11
CA PHE A 122 -8.28 3.10 -5.31
C PHE A 122 -8.87 2.88 -6.71
N ASP A 123 -9.81 3.71 -7.15
CA ASP A 123 -10.43 3.54 -8.48
C ASP A 123 -9.43 3.68 -9.61
N ARG A 124 -8.47 4.61 -9.49
CA ARG A 124 -7.36 4.74 -10.43
C ARG A 124 -6.50 3.48 -10.46
N LEU A 125 -6.04 3.02 -9.30
CA LEU A 125 -5.19 1.83 -9.22
C LEU A 125 -5.92 0.57 -9.68
N LEU A 126 -7.22 0.45 -9.41
CA LEU A 126 -8.01 -0.66 -9.89
C LEU A 126 -8.11 -0.66 -11.42
N ALA A 127 -8.33 0.50 -12.05
CA ALA A 127 -8.34 0.63 -13.50
C ALA A 127 -7.00 0.19 -14.13
N ASP A 128 -5.87 0.53 -13.48
CA ASP A 128 -4.53 0.13 -13.93
C ASP A 128 -4.27 -1.38 -13.72
N LEU A 129 -4.89 -2.00 -12.71
CA LEU A 129 -4.72 -3.42 -12.38
C LEU A 129 -5.62 -4.34 -13.21
N VAL A 130 -6.80 -3.89 -13.63
CA VAL A 130 -7.81 -4.68 -14.38
C VAL A 130 -7.25 -5.42 -15.61
N PRO A 131 -6.39 -4.83 -16.46
CA PRO A 131 -5.78 -5.55 -17.59
C PRO A 131 -5.02 -6.81 -17.18
N HIS A 132 -4.50 -6.86 -15.96
CA HIS A 132 -3.80 -8.01 -15.41
C HIS A 132 -4.75 -9.01 -14.72
N LEU A 133 -6.01 -8.63 -14.49
CA LEU A 133 -7.01 -9.52 -13.92
C LEU A 133 -7.49 -10.58 -14.91
N THR A 134 -7.66 -10.17 -16.17
CA THR A 134 -8.20 -10.99 -17.26
C THR A 134 -7.15 -11.85 -17.97
N ALA A 135 -5.88 -11.44 -17.94
CA ALA A 135 -4.78 -12.17 -18.56
C ALA A 135 -4.43 -13.49 -17.84
N GLY A 136 -4.84 -13.67 -16.58
CA GLY A 136 -4.48 -14.82 -15.74
C GLY A 136 -5.16 -16.15 -16.04
N ALA A 137 -6.03 -16.23 -17.06
CA ALA A 137 -6.61 -17.50 -17.52
C ALA A 137 -5.70 -18.27 -18.50
N GLY A 138 -4.58 -17.68 -18.94
CA GLY A 138 -3.59 -18.32 -19.81
C GLY A 138 -2.19 -18.27 -19.22
N GLY A 139 -1.55 -19.44 -19.13
CA GLY A 139 -0.19 -19.72 -18.65
C GLY A 139 0.78 -18.54 -18.52
N PHE A 140 1.28 -18.34 -17.30
CA PHE A 140 2.33 -17.39 -16.97
C PHE A 140 3.67 -17.77 -17.61
N THR A 141 4.14 -16.96 -18.57
CA THR A 141 5.57 -16.73 -18.80
C THR A 141 5.78 -15.23 -19.06
N GLY A 142 6.25 -14.49 -18.06
CA GLY A 142 6.58 -13.08 -18.28
C GLY A 142 6.87 -12.30 -17.00
N THR A 143 8.16 -12.02 -16.79
CA THR A 143 8.74 -11.16 -15.76
C THR A 143 8.03 -9.80 -15.64
N PRO A 144 7.80 -9.25 -14.43
CA PRO A 144 7.16 -7.94 -14.27
C PRO A 144 8.06 -6.82 -14.79
N ALA A 145 7.58 -6.09 -15.80
CA ALA A 145 8.21 -4.88 -16.29
C ALA A 145 7.95 -3.72 -15.32
N VAL A 146 8.97 -3.34 -14.56
CA VAL A 146 9.01 -2.04 -13.87
C VAL A 146 9.09 -0.95 -14.93
N ARG A 147 7.96 -0.34 -15.29
CA ARG A 147 7.96 0.90 -16.10
C ARG A 147 8.47 2.05 -15.23
N ARG A 148 9.79 2.29 -15.30
CA ARG A 148 10.38 3.57 -14.91
C ARG A 148 9.98 4.60 -15.96
N SER A 149 9.15 5.58 -15.60
CA SER A 149 8.97 6.78 -16.39
C SER A 149 10.32 7.50 -16.52
N ALA A 150 10.85 7.55 -17.74
CA ALA A 150 12.09 8.22 -18.05
C ALA A 150 11.92 9.74 -17.90
N VAL A 151 12.58 10.31 -16.89
CA VAL A 151 12.77 11.76 -16.78
C VAL A 151 13.71 12.20 -17.91
N ARG A 152 13.17 12.91 -18.91
CA ARG A 152 13.97 13.66 -19.87
C ARG A 152 14.74 14.75 -19.12
N SER A 153 16.01 14.50 -18.84
CA SER A 153 16.95 15.51 -18.36
C SER A 153 17.42 16.34 -19.55
N SER A 154 16.84 17.54 -19.71
CA SER A 154 17.42 18.57 -20.56
C SER A 154 18.62 19.18 -19.83
N ALA A 155 19.81 18.88 -20.33
CA ALA A 155 21.06 19.47 -19.88
C ALA A 155 21.11 20.97 -20.22
N VAL A 156 21.24 21.82 -19.21
CA VAL A 156 21.79 23.16 -19.37
C VAL A 156 23.22 23.10 -18.83
N ARG A 157 24.18 23.15 -19.77
CA ARG A 157 25.58 23.45 -19.47
C ARG A 157 25.67 24.93 -19.07
N SER A 158 26.33 25.23 -17.96
CA SER A 158 27.07 26.47 -17.84
C SER A 158 28.27 26.27 -16.92
N SER A 159 29.42 26.70 -17.42
CA SER A 159 30.77 26.44 -16.92
C SER A 159 31.22 27.60 -16.00
N ALA A 160 31.83 27.25 -14.84
CA ALA A 160 32.98 27.86 -14.13
C ALA A 160 33.09 29.41 -13.92
N PRO A 161 33.86 29.95 -12.93
CA PRO A 161 35.17 29.43 -12.51
C PRO A 161 35.49 29.39 -11.00
N VAL A 162 36.56 28.64 -10.76
CA VAL A 162 37.44 28.51 -9.60
C VAL A 162 37.88 29.86 -9.01
N ARG A 163 37.90 29.94 -7.67
CA ARG A 163 38.87 30.82 -6.98
C ARG A 163 39.42 30.14 -5.73
N ALA A 164 40.75 30.10 -5.68
CA ALA A 164 41.59 29.57 -4.62
C ALA A 164 41.81 30.60 -3.50
N GLY A 165 42.21 30.10 -2.33
CA GLY A 165 42.76 30.85 -1.19
C GLY A 165 41.97 30.56 0.09
N GLY A 166 42.55 30.18 1.22
CA GLY A 166 43.94 30.06 1.62
C GLY A 166 43.97 29.55 3.07
N HIS A 167 45.14 29.06 3.47
CA HIS A 167 45.47 28.45 4.76
C HIS A 167 45.14 29.29 6.01
N ARG A 168 44.74 28.63 7.11
CA ARG A 168 45.51 28.63 8.38
C ARG A 168 44.94 27.67 9.44
N ALA A 169 45.81 26.84 10.02
CA ALA A 169 45.67 26.27 11.35
C ALA A 169 46.33 27.21 12.39
N PRO A 170 45.88 27.19 13.65
CA PRO A 170 46.77 26.79 14.75
C PRO A 170 46.01 25.98 15.84
N ALA A 171 46.56 24.89 16.36
CA ALA A 171 47.56 24.75 17.44
C ALA A 171 46.92 24.52 18.84
N VAL A 172 47.02 23.26 19.26
CA VAL A 172 47.35 22.69 20.57
C VAL A 172 47.43 23.66 21.77
N GLY A 173 46.74 23.29 22.86
CA GLY A 173 47.02 23.79 24.21
C GLY A 173 46.13 23.18 25.30
N HIS A 174 46.49 21.99 25.80
CA HIS A 174 46.28 21.59 27.20
C HIS A 174 47.63 21.76 27.91
N PRO A 175 47.68 22.30 29.15
CA PRO A 175 47.47 21.53 30.39
C PRO A 175 46.68 22.35 31.44
N VAL A 176 46.27 21.90 32.62
CA VAL A 176 46.79 20.94 33.62
C VAL A 176 45.61 20.29 34.32
#